data_AF-A0A9Y2JUV9-F1
#
_entry.id   AF-A0A9Y2JUV9-F1
#
_cell.length_a   1.000
_cell.length_b   1.000
_cell.length_c   1.000
_cell.angle_alpha   90.00
_cell.angle_beta   90.00
_cell.angle_gamma   90.00
#
_symmetry.space_group_name_H-M   'P 1'
#
loop_
_entity.id
_entity.type
_entity.pdbx_description
1 polymer ?
#
loop_
_entity_poly.entity_id
_entity_poly.type
_entity_poly.pdbx_seq_one_letter_code
_entity_poly.pdbx_strand_id
1 'polypeptide(L)'
;MIDEYLGDLDRRLHGCGRFKADLLEEARDGLHDAADAYRAGGWSDEDAERRAVADFGPAAVVARDYQAELGMLSGVRTLWKLVIGVPAMQVAWDYARILTFGEWTKLSTPTPEWYKIVTHAAHGAVFVVPVIGVLALLGIRWLSRRLDGAGLARFCGVLIALAVGVNLASVGLLISATGFVDVSRLFLSVPCVLLMVAWVLLSLRLVVLARRSWGGYATIVA
;
A
#
# COMPACT_ATOMS: atom_id res chain seq x y z
N MET A 1 19.83 -26.37 -13.65
CA MET A 1 18.35 -26.47 -13.62
C MET A 1 17.74 -25.52 -12.61
N ILE A 2 18.34 -25.40 -11.42
CA ILE A 2 17.90 -24.50 -10.35
C ILE A 2 17.81 -23.03 -10.80
N ASP A 3 18.83 -22.50 -11.50
CA ASP A 3 18.81 -21.11 -11.96
C ASP A 3 17.69 -20.79 -12.96
N GLU A 4 17.33 -21.76 -13.82
CA GLU A 4 16.21 -21.61 -14.76
C GLU A 4 14.88 -21.55 -14.01
N TYR A 5 14.72 -22.40 -12.99
CA TYR A 5 13.56 -22.39 -12.11
C TYR A 5 13.44 -21.06 -11.35
N LEU A 6 14.54 -20.57 -10.77
CA LEU A 6 14.59 -19.28 -10.07
C LEU A 6 14.30 -18.11 -11.02
N GLY A 7 14.76 -18.18 -12.27
CA GLY A 7 14.44 -17.19 -13.31
C GLY A 7 12.96 -17.18 -13.74
N ASP A 8 12.30 -18.34 -13.74
CA ASP A 8 10.84 -18.41 -13.93
C ASP A 8 10.08 -17.86 -12.70
N LEU A 9 10.54 -18.21 -11.50
CA LEU A 9 9.97 -17.69 -10.24
C LEU A 9 10.10 -16.17 -10.15
N ASP A 10 11.26 -15.60 -10.46
CA ASP A 10 11.50 -14.16 -10.47
C ASP A 10 10.55 -13.42 -11.43
N ARG A 11 10.34 -13.95 -12.64
CA ARG A 11 9.44 -13.32 -13.63
C ARG A 11 7.98 -13.29 -13.18
N ARG A 12 7.56 -14.25 -12.35
CA ARG A 12 6.19 -14.35 -11.83
C ARG A 12 5.95 -13.49 -10.58
N LEU A 13 7.00 -13.19 -9.83
CA LEU A 13 6.90 -12.42 -8.58
C LEU A 13 6.89 -10.91 -8.84
N HIS A 14 5.93 -10.23 -8.21
CA HIS A 14 5.78 -8.79 -8.26
C HIS A 14 5.79 -8.18 -6.85
N GLY A 15 6.59 -7.14 -6.63
CA GLY A 15 6.61 -6.49 -5.32
C GLY A 15 7.85 -5.65 -5.06
N CYS A 16 8.10 -5.40 -3.78
CA CYS A 16 9.29 -4.69 -3.35
C CYS A 16 10.54 -5.51 -3.66
N GLY A 17 11.47 -4.95 -4.44
CA GLY A 17 12.65 -5.64 -4.92
C GLY A 17 13.51 -6.27 -3.82
N ARG A 18 13.60 -5.64 -2.63
CA ARG A 18 14.35 -6.22 -1.51
C ARG A 18 13.72 -7.51 -0.97
N PHE A 19 12.41 -7.50 -0.69
CA PHE A 19 11.71 -8.71 -0.20
C PHE A 19 11.63 -9.80 -1.24
N LYS A 20 11.51 -9.42 -2.51
CA LYS A 20 11.58 -10.36 -3.62
C LYS A 20 12.95 -11.03 -3.67
N ALA A 21 14.04 -10.26 -3.53
CA ALA A 21 15.39 -10.80 -3.48
C ALA A 21 15.58 -11.74 -2.29
N ASP A 22 15.15 -11.34 -1.08
CA ASP A 22 15.23 -12.17 0.12
C ASP A 22 14.49 -13.52 -0.07
N LEU A 23 13.28 -13.52 -0.65
CA LEU A 23 12.54 -14.77 -0.94
C LEU A 23 13.20 -15.63 -2.02
N LEU A 24 13.81 -15.01 -3.03
CA LEU A 24 14.54 -15.74 -4.08
C LEU A 24 15.85 -16.33 -3.55
N GLU A 25 16.49 -15.67 -2.59
CA GLU A 25 17.65 -16.18 -1.89
C GLU A 25 17.27 -17.37 -0.99
N GLU A 26 16.18 -17.26 -0.23
CA GLU A 26 15.68 -18.39 0.57
C GLU A 26 15.26 -19.60 -0.29
N ALA A 27 14.63 -19.36 -1.45
CA ALA A 27 14.32 -20.43 -2.40
C ALA A 27 15.58 -21.05 -3.02
N ARG A 28 16.60 -20.23 -3.30
CA ARG A 28 17.89 -20.72 -3.81
C ARG A 28 18.56 -21.63 -2.79
N ASP A 29 18.64 -21.18 -1.54
CA ASP A 29 19.27 -21.94 -0.46
C ASP A 29 18.52 -23.26 -0.23
N GLY A 30 17.19 -23.22 -0.13
CA GLY A 30 16.37 -24.43 0.02
C GLY A 30 16.50 -25.43 -1.13
N LEU A 31 16.62 -24.96 -2.37
CA LEU A 31 16.84 -25.82 -3.55
C LEU A 31 18.25 -26.44 -3.54
N HIS A 32 19.27 -25.70 -3.13
CA HIS A 32 20.62 -26.23 -3.00
C HIS A 32 20.74 -27.24 -1.86
N ASP A 33 20.13 -26.96 -0.70
CA ASP A 33 20.06 -27.90 0.43
C ASP A 33 19.36 -29.21 0.04
N ALA A 34 18.25 -29.12 -0.72
CA ALA A 34 17.55 -30.29 -1.23
C ALA A 34 18.40 -31.08 -2.24
N ALA A 35 19.09 -30.40 -3.16
CA ALA A 35 20.00 -31.03 -4.11
C ALA A 35 21.19 -31.70 -3.41
N ASP A 36 21.76 -31.06 -2.38
CA ASP A 36 22.82 -31.62 -1.54
C ASP A 36 22.35 -32.91 -0.86
N ALA A 37 21.13 -32.94 -0.32
CA ALA A 37 20.54 -34.13 0.27
C ALA A 37 20.38 -35.27 -0.75
N TYR A 38 19.95 -34.97 -1.97
CA TYR A 38 19.88 -35.95 -3.06
C TYR A 38 21.27 -36.45 -3.48
N ARG A 39 22.27 -35.58 -3.57
CA ARG A 39 23.66 -35.99 -3.85
C ARG A 39 24.20 -36.91 -2.76
N ALA A 40 23.94 -36.61 -1.49
CA ALA A 40 24.30 -37.48 -0.38
C ALA A 40 23.59 -38.85 -0.44
N GLY A 41 22.40 -38.90 -1.04
CA GLY A 41 21.67 -40.13 -1.34
C GLY A 41 22.18 -40.93 -2.54
N GLY A 42 23.27 -40.50 -3.20
CA GLY A 42 23.91 -41.21 -4.31
C GLY A 42 23.37 -40.86 -5.71
N TRP A 43 22.56 -39.81 -5.83
CA TRP A 43 22.09 -39.31 -7.13
C TRP A 43 23.18 -38.55 -7.86
N SER A 44 23.16 -38.58 -9.20
CA SER A 44 24.01 -37.71 -10.03
C SER A 44 23.64 -36.24 -9.82
N ASP A 45 24.54 -35.33 -10.15
CA ASP A 45 24.32 -33.88 -9.95
C ASP A 45 23.08 -33.37 -10.71
N GLU A 46 22.92 -33.76 -11.98
CA GLU A 46 21.73 -33.42 -12.78
C GLU A 46 20.44 -34.04 -12.23
N ASP A 47 20.49 -35.28 -11.75
CA ASP A 47 19.31 -35.96 -11.21
C ASP A 47 18.92 -35.39 -9.84
N ALA A 48 19.89 -34.97 -9.05
CA ALA A 48 19.71 -34.34 -7.75
C ALA A 48 19.03 -32.97 -7.90
N GLU A 49 19.53 -32.11 -8.80
CA GLU A 49 18.85 -30.84 -9.11
C GLU A 49 17.44 -31.07 -9.65
N ARG A 50 17.28 -32.06 -10.53
CA ARG A 50 15.97 -32.36 -11.12
C ARG A 50 14.93 -32.75 -10.09
N ARG A 51 15.34 -33.57 -9.13
CA ARG A 51 14.48 -33.98 -8.01
C ARG A 51 14.23 -32.86 -7.03
N ALA A 52 15.25 -32.06 -6.70
CA ALA A 52 15.09 -30.90 -5.83
C ALA A 52 14.01 -29.94 -6.39
N VAL A 53 14.07 -29.61 -7.67
CA VAL A 53 13.05 -28.76 -8.32
C VAL A 53 11.69 -29.46 -8.40
N ALA A 54 11.65 -30.76 -8.69
CA ALA A 54 10.38 -31.51 -8.75
C ALA A 54 9.68 -31.54 -7.39
N ASP A 55 10.43 -31.70 -6.30
CA ASP A 55 9.92 -31.70 -4.92
C ASP A 55 9.52 -30.32 -4.44
N PHE A 56 10.28 -29.28 -4.83
CA PHE A 56 9.96 -27.89 -4.55
C PHE A 56 8.65 -27.46 -5.24
N GLY A 57 8.31 -28.13 -6.34
CA GLY A 57 7.01 -28.04 -6.99
C GLY A 57 6.97 -27.06 -8.17
N PRO A 58 5.81 -26.89 -8.80
CA PRO A 58 5.68 -26.01 -9.97
C PRO A 58 5.88 -24.53 -9.58
N ALA A 59 6.68 -23.81 -10.37
CA ALA A 59 6.97 -22.39 -10.15
C ALA A 59 5.71 -21.51 -10.04
N ALA A 60 4.62 -21.90 -10.71
CA ALA A 60 3.33 -21.20 -10.60
C ALA A 60 2.71 -21.30 -9.20
N VAL A 61 2.82 -22.47 -8.55
CA VAL A 61 2.25 -22.71 -7.22
C VAL A 61 3.08 -21.98 -6.16
N VAL A 62 4.40 -22.14 -6.22
CA VAL A 62 5.32 -21.45 -5.29
C VAL A 62 5.23 -19.93 -5.45
N ALA A 63 5.17 -19.43 -6.69
CA ALA A 63 5.00 -18.00 -6.95
C ALA A 63 3.74 -17.45 -6.28
N ARG A 64 2.63 -18.20 -6.30
CA ARG A 64 1.36 -17.77 -5.70
C ARG A 64 1.49 -17.58 -4.19
N ASP A 65 2.16 -18.52 -3.53
CA ASP A 65 2.30 -18.50 -2.07
C ASP A 65 3.27 -17.38 -1.64
N TYR A 66 4.39 -17.22 -2.34
CA TYR A 66 5.33 -16.11 -2.14
C TYR A 66 4.70 -14.74 -2.45
N GLN A 67 3.82 -14.67 -3.46
CA GLN A 67 3.09 -13.45 -3.82
C GLN A 67 2.11 -13.03 -2.72
N ALA A 68 1.51 -13.98 -2.00
CA ALA A 68 0.67 -13.69 -0.84
C ALA A 68 1.47 -13.03 0.30
N GLU A 69 2.66 -13.53 0.57
CA GLU A 69 3.57 -12.98 1.58
C GLU A 69 4.09 -11.58 1.20
N LEU A 70 4.54 -11.40 -0.04
CA LEU A 70 4.94 -10.09 -0.58
C LEU A 70 3.80 -9.06 -0.54
N GLY A 71 2.59 -9.51 -0.84
CA GLY A 71 1.38 -8.70 -0.79
C GLY A 71 1.09 -8.22 0.63
N MET A 72 1.22 -9.08 1.64
CA MET A 72 0.99 -8.72 3.05
C MET A 72 1.98 -7.64 3.53
N LEU A 73 3.28 -7.84 3.29
CA LEU A 73 4.33 -6.90 3.69
C LEU A 73 4.18 -5.52 3.02
N SER A 74 3.81 -5.52 1.73
CA SER A 74 3.55 -4.30 0.96
C SER A 74 2.28 -3.58 1.43
N GLY A 75 1.24 -4.34 1.82
CA GLY A 75 0.00 -3.84 2.40
C GLY A 75 0.23 -3.13 3.73
N VAL A 76 0.97 -3.75 4.66
CA VAL A 76 1.30 -3.18 5.98
C VAL A 76 2.04 -1.84 5.85
N ARG A 77 3.02 -1.74 4.94
CA ARG A 77 3.70 -0.46 4.69
C ARG A 77 2.77 0.61 4.16
N THR A 78 1.86 0.23 3.28
CA THR A 78 0.88 1.16 2.69
C THR A 78 -0.08 1.65 3.77
N LEU A 79 -0.51 0.77 4.68
CA LEU A 79 -1.32 1.13 5.84
C LEU A 79 -0.58 2.12 6.75
N TRP A 80 0.69 1.89 7.08
CA TRP A 80 1.46 2.85 7.88
C TRP A 80 1.63 4.22 7.22
N LYS A 81 1.82 4.25 5.89
CA LYS A 81 1.84 5.52 5.14
C LYS A 81 0.51 6.26 5.22
N LEU A 82 -0.62 5.56 5.24
CA LEU A 82 -1.94 6.16 5.44
C LEU A 82 -2.11 6.65 6.88
N VAL A 83 -1.77 5.82 7.87
CA VAL A 83 -1.92 6.11 9.30
C VAL A 83 -1.12 7.34 9.71
N ILE A 84 0.13 7.46 9.25
CA ILE A 84 1.02 8.56 9.64
C ILE A 84 0.97 9.70 8.63
N GLY A 85 1.02 9.38 7.34
CA GLY A 85 1.20 10.38 6.28
C GLY A 85 0.00 11.31 6.12
N VAL A 86 -1.24 10.80 6.26
CA VAL A 86 -2.45 11.63 6.11
C VAL A 86 -2.57 12.65 7.26
N PRO A 87 -2.48 12.27 8.55
CA PRO A 87 -2.47 13.25 9.63
C PRO A 87 -1.27 14.20 9.59
N ALA A 88 -0.07 13.71 9.26
CA ALA A 88 1.11 14.55 9.15
C ALA A 88 0.95 15.63 8.07
N MET A 89 0.36 15.27 6.92
CA MET A 89 0.09 16.24 5.86
C MET A 89 -0.95 17.29 6.28
N GLN A 90 -2.00 16.88 7.00
CA GLN A 90 -2.98 17.82 7.55
C GLN A 90 -2.33 18.83 8.50
N VAL A 91 -1.54 18.35 9.46
CA VAL A 91 -0.84 19.20 10.43
C VAL A 91 0.13 20.15 9.70
N ALA A 92 0.86 19.66 8.70
CA ALA A 92 1.76 20.48 7.91
C ALA A 92 1.02 21.59 7.16
N TRP A 93 -0.14 21.29 6.56
CA TRP A 93 -0.97 22.28 5.88
C TRP A 93 -1.52 23.34 6.85
N ASP A 94 -2.06 22.92 7.99
CA ASP A 94 -2.58 23.85 8.99
C ASP A 94 -1.49 24.78 9.51
N TYR A 95 -0.30 24.25 9.79
CA TYR A 95 0.84 25.05 10.24
C TYR A 95 1.32 26.02 9.17
N ALA A 96 1.45 25.56 7.91
CA ALA A 96 1.83 26.42 6.80
C ALA A 96 0.81 27.55 6.57
N ARG A 97 -0.48 27.26 6.68
CA ARG A 97 -1.56 28.26 6.56
C ARG A 97 -1.50 29.27 7.70
N ILE A 98 -1.30 28.83 8.94
CA ILE A 98 -1.16 29.71 10.10
C ILE A 98 0.05 30.64 9.94
N LEU A 99 1.20 30.13 9.51
CA LEU A 99 2.42 30.93 9.35
C LEU A 99 2.38 31.91 8.18
N THR A 100 1.68 31.59 7.10
CA THR A 100 1.72 32.39 5.85
C THR A 100 0.51 33.31 5.71
N PHE A 101 -0.69 32.78 5.92
CA PHE A 101 -1.94 33.52 5.75
C PHE A 101 -2.40 34.16 7.08
N GLY A 102 -2.24 33.42 8.18
CA GLY A 102 -2.67 33.82 9.52
C GLY A 102 -4.16 33.54 9.74
N GLU A 103 -4.88 34.53 10.27
CA GLU A 103 -6.29 34.39 10.60
C GLU A 103 -7.21 34.37 9.37
N TRP A 104 -8.26 33.55 9.45
CA TRP A 104 -9.32 33.45 8.44
C TRP A 104 -10.14 34.74 8.28
N THR A 105 -10.03 35.68 9.22
CA THR A 105 -10.71 37.00 9.24
C THR A 105 -10.29 37.91 8.08
N LYS A 106 -9.17 37.62 7.41
CA LYS A 106 -8.66 38.38 6.26
C LYS A 106 -9.37 38.09 4.94
N LEU A 107 -10.24 37.08 4.89
CA LEU A 107 -11.02 36.77 3.70
C LEU A 107 -12.14 37.77 3.50
N SER A 108 -12.10 38.47 2.37
CA SER A 108 -13.09 39.48 1.95
C SER A 108 -14.41 38.85 1.51
N THR A 109 -14.43 37.58 1.12
CA THR A 109 -15.66 36.87 0.73
C THR A 109 -16.36 36.27 1.97
N PRO A 110 -17.68 36.51 2.15
CA PRO A 110 -18.43 35.89 3.24
C PRO A 110 -18.42 34.36 3.10
N THR A 111 -18.21 33.64 4.19
CA THR A 111 -18.12 32.18 4.18
C THR A 111 -19.50 31.57 4.43
N PRO A 112 -20.10 30.84 3.47
CA PRO A 112 -21.42 30.24 3.65
C PRO A 112 -21.44 29.20 4.78
N GLU A 113 -22.57 29.06 5.48
CA GLU A 113 -22.70 28.06 6.56
C GLU A 113 -22.55 26.62 6.06
N TRP A 114 -23.04 26.31 4.86
CA TRP A 114 -22.88 24.97 4.27
C TRP A 114 -21.39 24.61 4.05
N TYR A 115 -20.55 25.60 3.77
CA TYR A 115 -19.11 25.40 3.57
C TYR A 115 -18.41 25.04 4.89
N LYS A 116 -18.87 25.59 6.03
CA LYS A 116 -18.35 25.21 7.36
C LYS A 116 -18.65 23.74 7.70
N ILE A 117 -19.83 23.24 7.32
CA ILE A 117 -20.21 21.84 7.48
C ILE A 117 -19.31 20.94 6.63
N VAL A 118 -19.11 21.30 5.36
CA VAL A 118 -18.24 20.55 4.43
C VAL A 118 -16.80 20.48 4.93
N THR A 119 -16.24 21.61 5.38
CA THR A 119 -14.88 21.67 5.92
C THR A 119 -14.73 20.88 7.23
N HIS A 120 -15.71 20.94 8.13
CA HIS A 120 -15.71 20.10 9.34
C HIS A 120 -15.79 18.61 9.00
N ALA A 121 -16.67 18.23 8.08
CA ALA A 121 -16.80 16.84 7.64
C ALA A 121 -15.50 16.32 7.01
N ALA A 122 -14.84 17.13 6.18
CA ALA A 122 -13.57 16.78 5.57
C ALA A 122 -12.43 16.67 6.60
N HIS A 123 -12.36 17.58 7.58
CA HIS A 123 -11.42 17.44 8.70
C HIS A 123 -11.68 16.18 9.53
N GLY A 124 -12.95 15.83 9.78
CA GLY A 124 -13.30 14.59 10.46
C GLY A 124 -12.85 13.35 9.69
N ALA A 125 -13.02 13.35 8.36
CA ALA A 125 -12.62 12.22 7.51
C ALA A 125 -11.10 11.98 7.48
N VAL A 126 -10.28 13.01 7.68
CA VAL A 126 -8.82 12.88 7.86
C VAL A 126 -8.47 11.98 9.05
N PHE A 127 -9.28 11.99 10.12
CA PHE A 127 -9.08 11.11 11.29
C PHE A 127 -9.69 9.72 11.10
N VAL A 128 -10.65 9.54 10.20
CA VAL A 128 -11.22 8.22 9.88
C VAL A 128 -10.21 7.33 9.15
N VAL A 129 -9.41 7.91 8.25
CA VAL A 129 -8.37 7.19 7.48
C VAL A 129 -7.35 6.46 8.38
N PRO A 130 -6.70 7.09 9.38
CA PRO A 130 -5.79 6.39 10.27
C PRO A 130 -6.50 5.38 11.17
N VAL A 131 -7.76 5.61 11.55
CA VAL A 131 -8.54 4.60 12.30
C VAL A 131 -8.75 3.34 11.47
N ILE A 132 -9.16 3.47 10.20
CA ILE A 132 -9.26 2.34 9.27
C ILE A 132 -7.90 1.64 9.14
N GLY A 133 -6.81 2.41 9.03
CA GLY A 133 -5.46 1.89 8.92
C GLY A 133 -5.02 1.07 10.15
N VAL A 134 -5.30 1.57 11.35
CA VAL A 134 -5.01 0.86 12.62
C VAL A 134 -5.87 -0.40 12.76
N LEU A 135 -7.17 -0.31 12.45
CA LEU A 135 -8.06 -1.48 12.45
C LEU A 135 -7.61 -2.54 11.46
N ALA A 136 -7.08 -2.14 10.30
CA ALA A 136 -6.49 -3.07 9.34
C ALA A 136 -5.25 -3.77 9.92
N LEU A 137 -4.35 -3.02 10.56
CA LEU A 137 -3.14 -3.59 11.20
C LEU A 137 -3.48 -4.55 12.34
N LEU A 138 -4.45 -4.19 13.19
CA LEU A 138 -4.93 -5.04 14.28
C LEU A 138 -5.64 -6.29 13.72
N GLY A 139 -6.46 -6.11 12.69
CA GLY A 139 -7.13 -7.18 11.97
C GLY A 139 -6.11 -8.16 11.38
N ILE A 140 -5.04 -7.68 10.73
CA ILE A 140 -3.96 -8.54 10.22
C ILE A 140 -3.38 -9.41 11.34
N ARG A 141 -3.06 -8.81 12.49
CA ARG A 141 -2.45 -9.53 13.61
C ARG A 141 -3.37 -10.56 14.26
N TRP A 142 -4.67 -10.31 14.30
CA TRP A 142 -5.65 -11.22 14.88
C TRP A 142 -6.03 -12.34 13.91
N LEU A 143 -6.18 -11.99 12.63
CA LEU A 143 -6.72 -12.83 11.58
C LEU A 143 -5.63 -13.70 10.91
N SER A 144 -4.34 -13.37 11.10
CA SER A 144 -3.21 -14.21 10.66
C SER A 144 -3.18 -15.61 11.26
N ARG A 145 -3.85 -15.81 12.41
CA ARG A 145 -3.98 -17.13 13.06
C ARG A 145 -5.19 -17.93 12.56
N ARG A 146 -6.08 -17.32 11.77
CA ARG A 146 -7.39 -17.89 11.41
C ARG A 146 -7.66 -17.96 9.91
N LEU A 147 -6.93 -17.21 9.09
CA LEU A 147 -7.11 -17.20 7.64
C LEU A 147 -5.82 -17.56 6.93
N ASP A 148 -5.99 -18.24 5.80
CA ASP A 148 -4.93 -18.46 4.82
C ASP A 148 -4.47 -17.11 4.23
N GLY A 149 -3.24 -17.08 3.70
CA GLY A 149 -2.60 -15.86 3.17
C GLY A 149 -3.47 -15.08 2.17
N ALA A 150 -4.26 -15.78 1.36
CA ALA A 150 -5.21 -15.20 0.41
C ALA A 150 -6.37 -14.42 1.07
N GLY A 151 -6.92 -14.95 2.17
CA GLY A 151 -8.01 -14.31 2.91
C GLY A 151 -7.55 -13.04 3.62
N LEU A 152 -6.35 -13.09 4.21
CA LEU A 152 -5.71 -11.95 4.87
C LEU A 152 -5.36 -10.84 3.88
N ALA A 153 -4.83 -11.22 2.71
CA ALA A 153 -4.57 -10.34 1.58
C ALA A 153 -5.83 -9.59 1.12
N ARG A 154 -6.95 -10.30 0.93
CA ARG A 154 -8.23 -9.70 0.52
C ARG A 154 -8.76 -8.71 1.55
N PHE A 155 -8.70 -9.06 2.83
CA PHE A 155 -9.08 -8.18 3.93
C PHE A 155 -8.26 -6.88 3.94
N CYS A 156 -6.93 -6.98 3.80
CA CYS A 156 -6.07 -5.81 3.68
C CYS A 156 -6.41 -4.95 2.47
N GLY A 157 -6.63 -5.60 1.32
CA GLY A 157 -6.97 -4.93 0.07
C GLY A 157 -8.21 -4.06 0.19
N VAL A 158 -9.29 -4.59 0.79
CA VAL A 158 -10.56 -3.86 1.00
C VAL A 158 -10.38 -2.66 1.93
N LEU A 159 -9.66 -2.82 3.05
CA LEU A 159 -9.47 -1.71 3.99
C LEU A 159 -8.57 -0.60 3.42
N ILE A 160 -7.54 -0.97 2.66
CA ILE A 160 -6.73 0.01 1.90
C ILE A 160 -7.62 0.73 0.86
N ALA A 161 -8.49 0.00 0.15
CA ALA A 161 -9.45 0.59 -0.79
C ALA A 161 -10.30 1.66 -0.13
N LEU A 162 -10.89 1.31 1.01
CA LEU A 162 -11.78 2.16 1.77
C LEU A 162 -11.04 3.40 2.28
N ALA A 163 -9.87 3.23 2.89
CA ALA A 163 -9.05 4.33 3.39
C ALA A 163 -8.64 5.31 2.28
N VAL A 164 -8.19 4.80 1.13
CA VAL A 164 -7.82 5.62 -0.03
C VAL A 164 -9.05 6.31 -0.64
N GLY A 165 -10.17 5.60 -0.75
CA GLY A 165 -11.44 6.15 -1.26
C GLY A 165 -11.96 7.30 -0.39
N VAL A 166 -11.97 7.11 0.93
CA VAL A 166 -12.33 8.16 1.90
C VAL A 166 -11.40 9.36 1.75
N ASN A 167 -10.09 9.15 1.68
CA ASN A 167 -9.11 10.23 1.51
C ASN A 167 -9.36 11.04 0.23
N LEU A 168 -9.55 10.37 -0.91
CA LEU A 168 -9.81 11.03 -2.20
C LEU A 168 -11.14 11.79 -2.20
N ALA A 169 -12.19 11.19 -1.64
CA ALA A 169 -13.50 11.83 -1.53
C ALA A 169 -13.40 13.12 -0.71
N SER A 170 -12.68 13.10 0.42
CA SER A 170 -12.47 14.28 1.25
C SER A 170 -11.67 15.37 0.55
N VAL A 171 -10.54 15.02 -0.08
CA VAL A 171 -9.71 15.98 -0.81
C VAL A 171 -10.48 16.58 -1.99
N GLY A 172 -11.18 15.75 -2.77
CA GLY A 172 -11.98 16.19 -3.91
C GLY A 172 -13.15 17.09 -3.49
N LEU A 173 -13.83 16.76 -2.40
CA LEU A 173 -14.91 17.57 -1.84
C LEU A 173 -14.39 18.93 -1.36
N LEU A 174 -13.24 18.98 -0.68
CA LEU A 174 -12.62 20.22 -0.24
C LEU A 174 -12.23 21.12 -1.41
N ILE A 175 -11.53 20.59 -2.41
CA ILE A 175 -11.09 21.36 -3.58
C ILE A 175 -12.31 21.89 -4.34
N SER A 176 -13.33 21.05 -4.57
CA SER A 176 -14.54 21.42 -5.32
C SER A 176 -15.36 22.48 -4.57
N ALA A 177 -15.60 22.30 -3.28
CA ALA A 177 -16.34 23.25 -2.46
C ALA A 177 -15.61 24.59 -2.35
N THR A 178 -14.28 24.57 -2.20
CA THR A 178 -13.47 25.79 -2.14
C THR A 178 -13.49 26.52 -3.47
N GLY A 179 -13.32 25.81 -4.59
CA GLY A 179 -13.40 26.38 -5.94
C GLY A 179 -14.78 26.96 -6.27
N PHE A 180 -15.85 26.36 -5.76
CA PHE A 180 -17.21 26.87 -5.95
C PHE A 180 -17.48 28.15 -5.15
N VAL A 181 -16.97 28.25 -3.92
CA VAL A 181 -17.13 29.45 -3.09
C VAL A 181 -16.29 30.59 -3.64
N ASP A 182 -14.99 30.35 -3.83
CA ASP A 182 -14.05 31.36 -4.30
C ASP A 182 -12.71 30.69 -4.66
N VAL A 183 -12.39 30.66 -5.96
CA VAL A 183 -11.16 30.05 -6.48
C VAL A 183 -9.91 30.67 -5.87
N SER A 184 -9.94 31.95 -5.48
CA SER A 184 -8.78 32.61 -4.86
C SER A 184 -8.40 31.99 -3.50
N ARG A 185 -9.33 31.31 -2.82
CA ARG A 185 -9.10 30.57 -1.57
C ARG A 185 -8.27 29.30 -1.77
N LEU A 186 -8.11 28.82 -2.99
CA LEU A 186 -7.16 27.74 -3.30
C LEU A 186 -5.71 28.26 -3.36
N PHE A 187 -5.54 29.57 -3.56
CA PHE A 187 -4.25 30.23 -3.75
C PHE A 187 -3.91 31.18 -2.58
N LEU A 188 -4.18 30.76 -1.33
CA LEU A 188 -3.93 31.56 -0.12
C LEU A 188 -2.45 31.98 0.01
N SER A 189 -1.54 31.06 -0.31
CA SER A 189 -0.10 31.31 -0.32
C SER A 189 0.62 30.23 -1.14
N VAL A 190 1.83 30.55 -1.65
CA VAL A 190 2.65 29.60 -2.42
C VAL A 190 2.90 28.30 -1.64
N PRO A 191 3.23 28.31 -0.33
CA PRO A 191 3.38 27.07 0.44
C PRO A 191 2.10 26.22 0.55
N CYS A 192 0.93 26.86 0.69
CA CYS A 192 -0.34 26.14 0.75
C CYS A 192 -0.67 25.44 -0.58
N VAL A 193 -0.39 26.09 -1.71
CA VAL A 193 -0.57 25.52 -3.05
C VAL A 193 0.37 24.32 -3.25
N LEU A 194 1.65 24.48 -2.90
CA LEU A 194 2.62 23.38 -3.01
C LEU A 194 2.22 22.18 -2.17
N LEU A 195 1.75 22.39 -0.93
CA LEU A 195 1.26 21.32 -0.06
C LEU A 195 -0.02 20.67 -0.59
N MET A 196 -0.94 21.44 -1.19
CA MET A 196 -2.14 20.89 -1.82
C MET A 196 -1.77 20.01 -3.02
N VAL A 197 -0.85 20.45 -3.88
CA VAL A 197 -0.33 19.65 -4.99
C VAL A 197 0.37 18.40 -4.47
N ALA A 198 1.22 18.53 -3.45
CA ALA A 198 1.91 17.41 -2.83
C ALA A 198 0.93 16.39 -2.23
N TRP A 199 -0.17 16.86 -1.63
CA TRP A 199 -1.23 16.01 -1.11
C TRP A 199 -1.90 15.23 -2.24
N VAL A 200 -2.32 15.89 -3.33
CA VAL A 200 -2.92 15.21 -4.49
C VAL A 200 -1.97 14.16 -5.06
N LEU A 201 -0.68 14.49 -5.22
CA LEU A 201 0.34 13.53 -5.69
C LEU A 201 0.51 12.35 -4.73
N LEU A 202 0.49 12.59 -3.41
CA LEU A 202 0.53 11.54 -2.40
C LEU A 202 -0.71 10.64 -2.50
N SER A 203 -1.91 11.20 -2.62
CA SER A 203 -3.15 10.44 -2.77
C SER A 203 -3.15 9.60 -4.05
N LEU A 204 -2.69 10.15 -5.18
CA LEU A 204 -2.51 9.41 -6.43
C LEU A 204 -1.49 8.27 -6.26
N ARG A 205 -0.37 8.53 -5.58
CA ARG A 205 0.63 7.51 -5.29
C ARG A 205 0.05 6.41 -4.40
N LEU A 206 -0.77 6.74 -3.42
CA LEU A 206 -1.47 5.77 -2.55
C LEU A 206 -2.45 4.91 -3.34
N VAL A 207 -3.17 5.47 -4.32
CA VAL A 207 -3.99 4.70 -5.26
C VAL A 207 -3.14 3.72 -6.07
N VAL A 208 -2.01 4.17 -6.62
CA VAL A 208 -1.12 3.29 -7.39
C VAL A 208 -0.58 2.17 -6.51
N LEU A 209 -0.21 2.46 -5.26
CA LEU A 209 0.26 1.45 -4.31
C LEU A 209 -0.86 0.46 -3.93
N ALA A 210 -2.08 0.95 -3.71
CA ALA A 210 -3.25 0.11 -3.45
C ALA A 210 -3.60 -0.78 -4.66
N ARG A 211 -3.52 -0.26 -5.88
CA ARG A 211 -3.76 -1.06 -7.10
C ARG A 211 -2.66 -2.10 -7.31
N ARG A 212 -1.41 -1.77 -7.00
CA ARG A 212 -0.29 -2.72 -7.08
C ARG A 212 -0.41 -3.84 -6.04
N SER A 213 -0.88 -3.53 -4.83
CA SER A 213 -1.17 -4.60 -3.86
C SER A 213 -2.30 -5.50 -4.35
N TRP A 214 -3.36 -4.94 -4.97
CA TRP A 214 -4.43 -5.74 -5.57
C TRP A 214 -4.02 -6.55 -6.79
N GLY A 215 -3.12 -6.05 -7.64
CA GLY A 215 -2.59 -6.79 -8.78
C GLY A 215 -1.88 -8.08 -8.36
N GLY A 216 -1.17 -8.04 -7.22
CA GLY A 216 -0.60 -9.24 -6.59
C GLY A 216 -1.63 -10.13 -5.89
N TYR A 217 -2.80 -9.60 -5.51
CA TYR A 217 -3.88 -10.38 -4.89
C TYR A 217 -4.84 -11.02 -5.91
N ALA A 218 -5.02 -10.41 -7.09
CA ALA A 218 -5.89 -10.92 -8.15
C ALA A 218 -5.31 -12.18 -8.82
N THR A 219 -3.98 -12.29 -8.91
CA THR A 219 -3.28 -13.50 -9.36
C THR A 219 -3.28 -14.64 -8.35
N ILE A 220 -3.73 -14.43 -7.11
CA ILE A 220 -3.87 -15.49 -6.10
C ILE A 220 -5.18 -16.28 -6.30
N VAL A 221 -6.17 -15.69 -6.97
CA VAL A 221 -7.53 -16.25 -7.13
C VAL A 221 -7.77 -16.86 -8.52
N ALA A 222 -6.90 -16.56 -9.50
CA ALA A 222 -6.92 -17.15 -10.84
C ALA A 222 -5.95 -18.33 -10.92
#